data_AF-A0A1M4M206-F1
#
_entry.id   AF-A0A1M4M206-F1
#
_cell.length_a   1.000
_cell.length_b   1.000
_cell.length_c   1.000
_cell.angle_alpha   90.00
_cell.angle_beta   90.00
_cell.angle_gamma   90.00
#
_symmetry.space_group_name_H-M   'P 1'
#
loop_
_entity.id
_entity.type
_entity.pdbx_description
1 polymer ?
#
loop_
_entity_poly.entity_id
_entity_poly.type
_entity_poly.pdbx_seq_one_letter_code
_entity_poly.pdbx_strand_id
1 'polypeptide(L)' 'MAVLIASGGDFTAEGVFGTPVQLAFLTDGERLIGRLPELTISGDVYTMFGDDFIGRSEDKAFVGQKALAINLDVKYI' A
#
# COMPACT_ATOMS: atom_id res chain seq x y z
N MET A 1 -6.37 -5.96 -0.85
CA MET A 1 -4.99 -6.43 -0.57
C MET A 1 -4.48 -5.72 0.68
N ALA A 2 -3.67 -6.38 1.51
CA ALA A 2 -2.97 -5.75 2.63
C ALA A 2 -1.45 -5.80 2.38
N VAL A 3 -0.80 -4.63 2.40
CA VAL A 3 0.66 -4.50 2.31
C VAL A 3 1.20 -4.33 3.72
N LEU A 4 2.10 -5.23 4.15
CA LEU A 4 2.66 -5.21 5.51
C LEU A 4 4.06 -4.62 5.52
N ILE A 5 4.83 -4.89 4.47
CA ILE A 5 6.21 -4.42 4.33
C ILE A 5 6.42 -3.97 2.89
N ALA A 6 6.62 -2.67 2.73
CA ALA A 6 7.05 -2.01 1.50
C ALA A 6 8.15 -1.01 1.91
N SER A 7 9.27 -0.99 1.20
CA SER A 7 10.43 -0.17 1.56
C SER A 7 11.34 0.04 0.36
N GLY A 8 12.09 1.14 0.36
CA GLY A 8 12.97 1.53 -0.76
C GLY A 8 12.21 2.23 -1.88
N GLY A 9 11.01 2.76 -1.59
CA GLY A 9 10.28 3.61 -2.51
C GLY A 9 10.77 5.05 -2.51
N ASP A 10 10.44 5.77 -3.56
CA ASP A 10 10.76 7.19 -3.76
C ASP A 10 9.68 7.86 -4.62
N PHE A 11 9.80 9.18 -4.82
CA PHE A 11 8.96 9.98 -5.69
C PHE A 11 9.75 10.51 -6.88
N THR A 12 9.11 10.58 -8.06
CA THR A 12 9.64 11.37 -9.18
C THR A 12 9.40 12.87 -8.96
N ALA A 13 10.04 13.72 -9.77
CA ALA A 13 9.84 15.17 -9.70
C ALA A 13 8.40 15.59 -10.05
N GLU A 14 7.70 14.77 -10.84
CA GLU A 14 6.31 14.93 -11.23
C GLU A 14 5.34 14.44 -10.14
N GLY A 15 5.84 13.87 -9.04
CA GLY A 15 5.03 13.43 -7.90
C GLY A 15 4.56 11.99 -7.96
N VAL A 16 5.10 11.16 -8.87
CA VAL A 16 4.74 9.74 -8.92
C VAL A 16 5.51 8.98 -7.85
N PHE A 17 4.80 8.40 -6.89
CA PHE A 17 5.31 7.47 -5.90
C PHE A 17 5.48 6.08 -6.49
N GLY A 18 6.56 5.39 -6.13
CA GLY A 18 6.71 3.96 -6.40
C GLY A 18 7.49 3.27 -5.29
N THR A 19 7.11 2.05 -4.91
CA THR A 19 7.84 1.25 -3.93
C THR A 19 7.76 -0.26 -4.23
N PRO A 20 8.86 -1.02 -4.05
CA PRO A 20 8.79 -2.47 -4.09
C PRO A 20 8.16 -3.02 -2.80
N VAL A 21 7.37 -4.09 -2.94
CA VAL A 21 6.66 -4.70 -1.82
C VAL A 21 7.35 -6.00 -1.40
N GLN A 22 7.88 -6.02 -0.18
CA GLN A 22 8.54 -7.20 0.39
C GLN A 22 7.52 -8.22 0.93
N LEU A 23 6.35 -7.78 1.40
CA LEU A 23 5.32 -8.67 1.92
C LEU A 23 3.89 -8.10 1.74
N ALA A 24 3.07 -8.82 0.98
CA ALA A 24 1.65 -8.55 0.81
C ALA A 24 0.78 -9.82 0.87
N PHE A 25 -0.46 -9.64 1.32
CA PHE A 25 -1.48 -10.69 1.37
C PHE A 25 -2.76 -10.25 0.66
N LEU A 26 -3.42 -11.20 0.01
CA LEU A 26 -4.79 -11.05 -0.43
C LEU A 26 -5.72 -11.17 0.78
N THR A 27 -6.76 -10.35 0.83
CA THR A 27 -7.78 -10.37 1.88
C THR A 27 -9.14 -10.10 1.27
N ASP A 28 -10.18 -10.71 1.83
CA ASP A 28 -11.59 -10.43 1.55
C ASP A 28 -12.17 -9.31 2.44
N GLY A 29 -11.37 -8.74 3.35
CA GLY A 29 -11.80 -7.76 4.33
C GLY A 29 -12.08 -8.34 5.72
N GLU A 30 -12.20 -9.67 5.85
CA GLU A 30 -12.35 -10.35 7.14
C GLU A 30 -11.12 -11.18 7.50
N ARG A 31 -10.48 -11.80 6.50
CA ARG A 31 -9.38 -12.74 6.68
C ARG A 31 -8.29 -12.54 5.63
N LEU A 32 -7.08 -13.00 5.95
CA LEU A 32 -6.02 -13.14 4.94
C LEU A 32 -6.26 -14.45 4.18
N ILE A 33 -6.43 -14.34 2.86
CA ILE A 33 -6.66 -15.48 1.96
C ILE A 33 -5.34 -16.18 1.66
N GLY A 34 -4.26 -15.41 1.45
CA GLY A 34 -2.96 -15.97 1.12
C GLY A 34 -1.94 -14.91 0.74
N ARG A 35 -0.67 -15.32 0.67
CA ARG A 35 0.44 -14.45 0.24
C ARG A 35 0.33 -14.17 -1.26
N LEU A 36 0.59 -12.92 -1.65
CA LEU A 36 0.66 -12.54 -3.06
C LEU A 36 2.07 -12.78 -3.64
N PRO A 37 2.19 -12.98 -4.97
CA PRO A 37 3.47 -12.96 -5.68
C PRO A 37 4.21 -11.63 -5.50
N GLU A 38 5.45 -11.59 -5.97
CA GLU A 38 6.25 -10.37 -5.99
C GLU A 38 5.56 -9.28 -6.83
N LEU A 39 5.55 -8.06 -6.29
CA LEU A 39 4.86 -6.93 -6.89
C LEU A 39 5.49 -5.59 -6.47
N THR A 40 5.28 -4.58 -7.29
CA THR A 40 5.47 -3.17 -6.96
C THR A 40 4.13 -2.47 -6.90
N ILE A 41 4.07 -1.38 -6.14
CA ILE A 41 2.93 -0.46 -6.11
C ILE A 41 3.38 0.96 -6.48
N SER A 42 2.48 1.73 -7.08
CA SER A 42 2.70 3.13 -7.44
C SER A 42 1.43 3.97 -7.30
N GLY A 43 1.58 5.29 -7.26
CA GLY A 43 0.45 6.22 -7.25
C GLY A 43 0.91 7.67 -7.45
N ASP A 44 -0.03 8.57 -7.70
CA ASP A 44 0.25 10.01 -7.85
C ASP A 44 0.02 10.71 -6.51
N VAL A 45 1.03 11.46 -6.01
CA VAL A 45 0.95 12.17 -4.73
C VAL A 45 -0.25 13.13 -4.63
N TYR A 46 -0.72 13.67 -5.76
CA TYR A 46 -1.85 14.59 -5.80
C TYR A 46 -3.19 13.88 -5.60
N THR A 47 -3.30 12.58 -5.92
CA THR A 47 -4.54 11.79 -5.76
C THR A 47 -4.49 10.83 -4.56
N MET A 48 -3.30 10.36 -4.17
CA MET A 48 -3.08 9.40 -3.07
C MET A 48 -3.73 9.83 -1.74
N PHE A 49 -3.72 11.13 -1.44
CA PHE A 49 -4.34 11.69 -0.23
C PHE A 49 -5.65 12.45 -0.52
N GLY A 50 -6.09 12.43 -1.78
CA GLY A 50 -7.37 12.96 -2.26
C GLY A 50 -8.32 11.83 -2.60
N ASP A 51 -8.62 11.67 -3.89
CA ASP A 51 -9.63 10.73 -4.38
C ASP A 51 -9.31 9.25 -4.08
N ASP A 52 -8.03 8.90 -3.92
CA ASP A 52 -7.60 7.53 -3.62
C ASP A 52 -7.56 7.22 -2.12
N PHE A 53 -7.74 8.23 -1.26
CA PHE A 53 -7.72 8.04 0.18
C PHE A 53 -9.00 7.37 0.67
N ILE A 54 -8.86 6.19 1.30
CA ILE A 54 -9.99 5.46 1.87
C ILE A 54 -10.13 5.77 3.37
N GLY A 55 -9.01 5.82 4.11
CA GLY A 55 -9.05 6.05 5.53
C GLY A 55 -7.76 5.73 6.28
N ARG A 56 -7.86 5.78 7.61
CA ARG A 56 -6.78 5.46 8.54
C ARG A 56 -7.33 4.55 9.64
N SER A 57 -6.57 3.54 10.06
CA SER A 57 -6.98 2.66 11.15
C SER A 57 -7.22 3.45 12.43
N GLU A 58 -8.25 3.15 13.22
CA GLU A 58 -8.44 3.80 14.51
C GLU A 58 -7.28 3.46 15.45
N ASP A 59 -7.01 2.17 15.57
CA ASP A 59 -5.96 1.60 16.40
C ASP A 59 -4.57 1.64 15.75
N LYS A 60 -3.56 1.48 16.61
CA LYS A 60 -2.18 1.22 16.20
C LYS A 60 -2.05 -0.27 15.94
N ALA A 61 -1.68 -0.62 14.71
CA ALA A 61 -1.53 -2.00 14.27
C ALA A 61 -0.04 -2.40 14.30
N PHE A 62 0.42 -3.04 13.22
CA PHE A 62 1.80 -3.47 13.04
C PHE A 62 2.80 -2.33 13.33
N VAL A 63 3.91 -2.65 14.01
CA VAL A 63 4.97 -1.73 14.49
C VAL A 63 4.49 -0.53 15.34
N GLY A 64 3.31 -0.61 15.95
CA GLY A 64 2.81 0.46 16.83
C GLY A 64 2.40 1.74 16.11
N GLN A 65 2.20 1.66 14.78
CA GLN A 65 1.73 2.77 13.95
C GLN A 65 0.30 2.55 13.51
N LYS A 66 -0.39 3.65 13.20
CA LYS A 66 -1.70 3.59 12.53
C LYS A 66 -1.46 3.33 11.04
N ALA A 67 -2.28 2.48 10.43
CA ALA A 67 -2.21 2.17 9.01
C ALA A 67 -3.04 3.16 8.18
N LEU A 68 -2.61 3.39 6.94
CA LEU A 68 -3.37 4.13 5.93
C LEU A 68 -3.93 3.13 4.91
N ALA A 69 -5.16 3.39 4.46
CA ALA A 69 -5.79 2.68 3.35
C ALA A 69 -5.91 3.66 2.18
N ILE A 70 -5.22 3.34 1.09
CA ILE A 70 -5.13 4.16 -0.13
C ILE A 70 -5.23 3.21 -1.32
N ASN A 71 -5.95 3.62 -2.37
CA ASN A 71 -5.91 2.92 -3.65
C ASN A 71 -4.62 3.26 -4.40
N LEU A 72 -3.91 2.23 -4.85
CA LEU A 72 -2.65 2.36 -5.58
C LEU A 72 -2.66 1.38 -6.75
N ASP A 73 -1.88 1.71 -7.77
CA ASP A 73 -1.66 0.84 -8.92
C ASP A 73 -0.76 -0.33 -8.53
N VAL A 74 -1.11 -1.51 -9.02
CA VAL A 74 -0.38 -2.76 -8.74
C VAL A 74 0.24 -3.29 -10.02
N LYS A 75 1.52 -3.67 -9.94
CA LYS A 75 2.23 -4.35 -11.02
C LYS A 75 2.96 -5.59 -10.47
N TYR A 76 2.63 -6.75 -11.01
CA TYR A 76 3.31 -8.02 -10.70
C TYR A 76 4.63 -8.12 -11.47
N ILE A 77 5.62 -8.79 -10.86
CA ILE A 77 6.99 -8.94 -11.37
C ILE A 77 7.36 -10.41 -11.47
#